data_AF-A0A6G3R6C6-F1
#
_entry.id   AF-A0A6G3R6C6-F1
#
_cell.length_a   1.000
_cell.length_b   1.000
_cell.length_c   1.000
_cell.angle_alpha   90.00
_cell.angle_beta   90.00
_cell.angle_gamma   90.00
#
_symmetry.space_group_name_H-M   'P 1'
#
loop_
_entity.id
_entity.type
_entity.pdbx_description
1 polymer ?
#
loop_
_entity_poly.entity_id
_entity_poly.type
_entity_poly.pdbx_seq_one_letter_code
_entity_poly.pdbx_strand_id
1 'polypeptide(L)'
;MSKTTAPEISWARKEDEDWADAVRVRLAFDEEVPVGFADEVLAEARQLVEEAGQPAREVLGDPAAYARGVAAERVSETYRAGIDTRGLRPAERLAAALGSMGFLVFAVFGLVWIQDGLWVGVNWSSVATITGIGVGVSAGCVAFVARAAGLFRGMWWFLAGAALAFAATVALADTLSDERLFRVPAPVLMLVGVPLAVAAFLLPEERINRWFTPARPAGGLSDEQWLRRLDGLLRGRHGMKTAEARAHVEEVRQHLAAAPATIRAEHAFGDVEIYALRLSEGPRRQQRITRQKFYGALASAVFFGVLTVDKLIDPQERASGWVACYVGAFGCAAWGAFSEWRTLRKQRAALTDLADPAAPKP
;
A
#
# COMPACT_ATOMS: atom_id res chain seq x y z
N MET A 1 -3.14 -26.43 8.30
CA MET A 1 -2.37 -26.17 7.06
C MET A 1 -0.91 -26.38 7.41
N SER A 2 -0.34 -27.48 6.93
CA SER A 2 1.07 -27.81 7.07
C SER A 2 1.91 -26.72 6.41
N LYS A 3 2.81 -26.11 7.18
CA LYS A 3 3.90 -25.28 6.62
C LYS A 3 4.71 -26.22 5.73
N THR A 4 4.56 -26.09 4.41
CA THR A 4 5.55 -26.62 3.48
C THR A 4 6.80 -25.79 3.70
N THR A 5 7.72 -26.31 4.51
CA THR A 5 9.07 -25.76 4.61
C THR A 5 9.64 -25.76 3.20
N ALA A 6 9.95 -24.57 2.67
CA ALA A 6 10.58 -24.45 1.36
C ALA A 6 11.83 -25.36 1.34
N PRO A 7 12.06 -26.13 0.26
CA PRO A 7 13.22 -27.00 0.17
C PRO A 7 14.47 -26.15 0.34
N GLU A 8 15.36 -26.55 1.25
CA GLU A 8 16.62 -25.86 1.50
C GLU A 8 17.50 -26.03 0.26
N ILE A 9 17.56 -24.99 -0.58
CA ILE A 9 18.30 -25.01 -1.84
C ILE A 9 19.79 -24.89 -1.50
N SER A 10 20.50 -26.02 -1.45
CA SER A 10 21.96 -26.04 -1.30
C SER A 10 22.64 -25.92 -2.66
N TRP A 11 23.59 -25.00 -2.79
CA TRP A 11 24.39 -24.78 -3.99
C TRP A 11 25.75 -25.49 -3.88
N ALA A 12 26.24 -26.05 -4.99
CA ALA A 12 27.49 -26.80 -5.00
C ALA A 12 28.74 -25.90 -4.86
N ARG A 13 28.64 -24.64 -5.30
CA ARG A 13 29.73 -23.66 -5.25
C ARG A 13 29.26 -22.41 -4.52
N LYS A 14 30.15 -21.81 -3.73
CA LYS A 14 29.89 -20.57 -3.00
C LYS A 14 29.57 -19.39 -3.93
N GLU A 15 30.19 -19.35 -5.11
CA GLU A 15 29.94 -18.30 -6.10
C GLU A 15 28.51 -18.37 -6.67
N ASP A 16 27.94 -19.58 -6.77
CA ASP A 16 26.56 -19.79 -7.22
C ASP A 16 25.56 -19.45 -6.10
N GLU A 17 25.95 -19.68 -4.84
CA GLU A 17 25.20 -19.26 -3.65
C GLU A 17 25.12 -17.72 -3.55
N ASP A 18 26.26 -17.03 -3.69
CA ASP A 18 26.32 -15.56 -3.70
C ASP A 18 25.50 -14.96 -4.86
N TRP A 19 25.50 -15.62 -6.03
CA TRP A 19 24.67 -15.26 -7.17
C TRP A 19 23.17 -15.45 -6.86
N ALA A 20 22.81 -16.59 -6.26
CA ALA A 20 21.43 -16.92 -5.91
C ALA A 20 20.86 -15.98 -4.84
N ASP A 21 21.67 -15.62 -3.84
CA ASP A 21 21.27 -14.65 -2.82
C ASP A 21 21.07 -13.26 -3.40
N ALA A 22 21.93 -12.83 -4.33
CA ALA A 22 21.72 -11.57 -5.03
C ALA A 22 20.40 -11.56 -5.83
N VAL A 23 20.08 -12.64 -6.53
CA VAL A 23 18.79 -12.81 -7.25
C VAL A 23 17.62 -12.84 -6.27
N ARG A 24 17.71 -13.61 -5.18
CA ARG A 24 16.68 -13.72 -4.15
C ARG A 24 16.36 -12.36 -3.55
N VAL A 25 17.39 -11.62 -3.14
CA VAL A 25 17.24 -10.27 -2.57
C VAL A 25 16.58 -9.34 -3.57
N ARG A 26 16.99 -9.38 -4.85
CA ARG A 26 16.40 -8.51 -5.88
C ARG A 26 14.94 -8.84 -6.16
N LEU A 27 14.59 -10.11 -6.28
CA LEU A 27 13.20 -10.55 -6.48
C LEU A 27 12.35 -10.26 -5.24
N ALA A 28 12.91 -10.37 -4.03
CA ALA A 28 12.20 -10.03 -2.80
C ALA A 28 11.93 -8.52 -2.64
N PHE A 29 12.79 -7.67 -3.21
CA PHE A 29 12.58 -6.22 -3.24
C PHE A 29 11.78 -5.73 -4.45
N ASP A 30 11.43 -6.62 -5.39
CA ASP A 30 10.57 -6.28 -6.51
C ASP A 30 9.10 -6.43 -6.11
N GLU A 31 8.45 -5.27 -5.99
CA GLU A 31 7.03 -5.12 -5.63
C GLU A 31 6.07 -5.85 -6.61
N GLU A 32 6.51 -6.24 -7.80
CA GLU A 32 5.68 -6.92 -8.80
C GLU A 32 5.78 -8.45 -8.77
N VAL A 33 6.64 -9.01 -7.91
CA VAL A 33 6.95 -10.46 -7.88
C VAL A 33 6.16 -11.18 -6.76
N PRO A 34 5.58 -12.38 -7.03
CA PRO A 34 4.92 -13.18 -6.00
C PRO A 34 5.85 -13.69 -4.90
N VAL A 35 5.31 -13.79 -3.67
CA VAL A 35 5.98 -14.47 -2.55
C VAL A 35 6.20 -15.94 -2.91
N GLY A 36 7.44 -16.43 -2.78
CA GLY A 36 7.83 -17.80 -3.15
C GLY A 36 8.27 -17.99 -4.60
N PHE A 37 8.01 -17.02 -5.49
CA PHE A 37 8.46 -17.07 -6.89
C PHE A 37 10.00 -17.12 -7.01
N ALA A 38 10.70 -16.44 -6.10
CA ALA A 38 12.16 -16.49 -6.05
C ALA A 38 12.68 -17.91 -5.83
N ASP A 39 12.02 -18.70 -4.99
CA ASP A 39 12.46 -20.07 -4.70
C ASP A 39 12.16 -21.02 -5.87
N GLU A 40 11.04 -20.84 -6.58
CA GLU A 40 10.72 -21.57 -7.81
C GLU A 40 11.74 -21.28 -8.91
N VAL A 41 12.04 -19.99 -9.15
CA VAL A 41 13.02 -19.56 -10.16
C VAL A 41 14.43 -20.05 -9.81
N LEU A 42 14.81 -19.98 -8.54
CA LEU A 42 16.14 -20.43 -8.10
C LEU A 42 16.29 -21.96 -8.16
N ALA A 43 15.21 -22.72 -7.96
CA ALA A 43 15.22 -24.16 -8.13
C ALA A 43 15.46 -24.57 -9.60
N GLU A 44 14.81 -23.88 -10.54
CA GLU A 44 15.05 -24.09 -11.98
C GLU A 44 16.44 -23.61 -12.43
N ALA A 45 16.87 -22.44 -11.95
CA ALA A 45 18.20 -21.90 -12.23
C ALA A 45 19.30 -22.86 -11.77
N ARG A 46 19.14 -23.48 -10.59
CA ARG A 46 20.06 -24.50 -10.10
C ARG A 46 20.15 -25.69 -11.04
N GLN A 47 19.01 -26.21 -11.52
CA GLN A 47 19.00 -27.34 -12.43
C GLN A 47 19.76 -27.02 -13.73
N LEU A 48 19.58 -25.82 -14.30
CA LEU A 48 20.30 -25.39 -15.49
C LEU A 48 21.83 -25.26 -15.26
N VAL A 49 22.23 -24.80 -14.07
CA VAL A 49 23.64 -24.68 -13.69
C VAL A 49 24.28 -26.04 -13.44
N GLU A 50 23.55 -26.97 -12.81
CA GLU A 50 23.98 -28.36 -12.61
C GLU A 50 24.13 -29.11 -13.94
N GLU A 51 23.18 -28.93 -14.88
CA GLU A 51 23.23 -29.54 -16.21
C GLU A 51 24.37 -28.97 -17.08
N ALA A 52 24.67 -27.68 -16.95
CA ALA A 52 25.74 -27.03 -17.71
C ALA A 52 27.15 -27.27 -17.12
N GLY A 53 27.25 -27.62 -15.83
CA GLY A 53 28.52 -27.83 -15.13
C GLY A 53 29.41 -26.58 -14.97
N GLN A 54 28.93 -25.42 -15.42
CA GLN A 54 29.62 -24.13 -15.39
C GLN A 54 29.05 -23.22 -14.29
N PRO A 55 29.78 -22.18 -13.84
CA PRO A 55 29.29 -21.25 -12.83
C PRO A 55 28.01 -20.54 -13.27
N ALA A 56 27.12 -20.23 -12.32
CA ALA A 56 25.84 -19.59 -12.57
C ALA A 56 25.96 -18.28 -13.34
N ARG A 57 27.02 -17.52 -13.09
CA ARG A 57 27.30 -16.26 -13.79
C ARG A 57 27.67 -16.44 -15.26
N GLU A 58 28.26 -17.58 -15.63
CA GLU A 58 28.61 -17.88 -17.03
C GLU A 58 27.40 -18.39 -17.81
N VAL A 59 26.52 -19.16 -17.14
CA VAL A 59 25.33 -19.77 -17.75
C VAL A 59 24.15 -18.79 -17.83
N LEU A 60 23.88 -18.06 -16.74
CA LEU A 60 22.69 -17.21 -16.57
C LEU A 60 23.02 -15.72 -16.60
N GLY A 61 24.31 -15.37 -16.59
CA GLY A 61 24.77 -13.99 -16.70
C GLY A 61 24.69 -13.21 -15.39
N ASP A 62 24.52 -11.89 -15.52
CA ASP A 62 24.43 -10.97 -14.38
C ASP A 62 23.14 -11.21 -13.57
N PRO A 63 23.23 -11.44 -12.24
CA PRO A 63 22.07 -11.75 -11.41
C PRO A 63 21.00 -10.65 -11.45
N ALA A 64 21.42 -9.40 -11.62
CA ALA A 64 20.55 -8.24 -11.71
C ALA A 64 19.81 -8.14 -13.05
N ALA A 65 20.44 -8.54 -14.15
CA ALA A 65 19.78 -8.66 -15.44
C ALA A 65 18.84 -9.87 -15.47
N TYR A 66 19.29 -11.02 -14.93
CA TYR A 66 18.51 -12.25 -14.86
C TYR A 66 17.22 -12.08 -14.06
N ALA A 67 17.30 -11.55 -12.83
CA ALA A 67 16.12 -11.30 -11.99
C ALA A 67 15.08 -10.40 -12.69
N ARG A 68 15.52 -9.35 -13.39
CA ARG A 68 14.63 -8.46 -14.15
C ARG A 68 14.01 -9.15 -15.36
N GLY A 69 14.79 -9.96 -16.09
CA GLY A 69 14.30 -10.70 -17.25
C GLY A 69 13.22 -11.71 -16.84
N VAL A 70 13.50 -12.51 -15.81
CA VAL A 70 12.56 -13.52 -15.31
C VAL A 70 11.30 -12.88 -14.71
N ALA A 71 11.44 -11.78 -13.96
CA ALA A 71 10.28 -11.05 -13.45
C ALA A 71 9.42 -10.47 -14.59
N ALA A 72 10.03 -9.93 -15.65
CA ALA A 72 9.30 -9.36 -16.77
C ALA A 72 8.62 -10.42 -17.65
N GLU A 73 9.26 -11.59 -17.85
CA GLU A 73 8.76 -12.62 -18.77
C GLU A 73 7.79 -13.60 -18.11
N ARG A 74 7.98 -13.94 -16.83
CA ARG A 74 7.28 -15.06 -16.19
C ARG A 74 6.25 -14.65 -15.16
N VAL A 75 6.24 -13.39 -14.70
CA VAL A 75 5.16 -12.93 -13.82
C VAL A 75 3.92 -12.69 -14.66
N SER A 76 2.87 -13.50 -14.41
CA SER A 76 1.63 -13.41 -15.17
C SER A 76 0.99 -12.01 -15.11
N GLU A 77 0.47 -11.55 -16.25
CA GLU A 77 -0.27 -10.27 -16.31
C GLU A 77 -1.48 -10.26 -15.38
N THR A 78 -2.12 -11.41 -15.16
CA THR A 78 -3.22 -11.57 -14.20
C THR A 78 -2.77 -11.29 -12.76
N TYR A 79 -1.56 -11.71 -12.38
CA TYR A 79 -0.98 -11.38 -11.08
C TYR A 79 -0.67 -9.88 -10.97
N ARG A 80 0.01 -9.32 -11.97
CA ARG A 80 0.38 -7.89 -12.00
C ARG A 80 -0.84 -6.96 -12.03
N ALA A 81 -1.92 -7.38 -12.67
CA ALA A 81 -3.16 -6.62 -12.75
C ALA A 81 -3.84 -6.47 -11.38
N GLY A 82 -3.69 -7.46 -10.48
CA GLY A 82 -4.26 -7.45 -9.13
C GLY A 82 -3.49 -6.59 -8.12
N ILE A 83 -2.28 -6.13 -8.46
CA ILE A 83 -1.38 -5.39 -7.59
C ILE A 83 -1.60 -3.89 -7.72
N ASP A 84 -1.59 -3.18 -6.59
CA ASP A 84 -1.63 -1.71 -6.56
C ASP A 84 -0.27 -1.09 -6.90
N THR A 85 -0.23 0.22 -7.15
CA THR A 85 0.95 1.09 -7.32
C THR A 85 2.04 1.00 -6.24
N ARG A 86 1.83 0.21 -5.19
CA ARG A 86 2.76 -0.04 -4.07
C ARG A 86 3.14 -1.52 -3.92
N GLY A 87 2.87 -2.36 -4.92
CA GLY A 87 3.24 -3.77 -4.87
C GLY A 87 2.31 -4.68 -4.06
N LEU A 88 1.25 -4.12 -3.47
CA LEU A 88 0.39 -4.86 -2.54
C LEU A 88 -0.99 -5.14 -3.13
N ARG A 89 -1.49 -6.33 -2.83
CA ARG A 89 -2.91 -6.69 -3.00
C ARG A 89 -3.78 -5.95 -1.97
N PRO A 90 -5.10 -5.79 -2.22
CA PRO A 90 -6.01 -5.19 -1.24
C PRO A 90 -5.98 -5.89 0.12
N ALA A 91 -5.88 -7.23 0.15
CA ALA A 91 -5.77 -8.01 1.39
C ALA A 91 -4.46 -7.74 2.15
N GLU A 92 -3.32 -7.78 1.46
CA GLU A 92 -2.01 -7.48 2.05
C GLU A 92 -1.94 -6.04 2.55
N ARG A 93 -2.56 -5.10 1.83
CA ARG A 93 -2.63 -3.69 2.24
C ARG A 93 -3.47 -3.52 3.50
N LEU A 94 -4.57 -4.27 3.64
CA LEU A 94 -5.38 -4.28 4.86
C LEU A 94 -4.61 -4.94 6.03
N ALA A 95 -3.94 -6.07 5.79
CA ALA A 95 -3.11 -6.74 6.78
C ALA A 95 -1.98 -5.83 7.26
N ALA A 96 -1.26 -5.17 6.35
CA ALA A 96 -0.22 -4.20 6.68
C ALA A 96 -0.78 -3.01 7.47
N ALA A 97 -1.99 -2.53 7.14
CA ALA A 97 -2.66 -1.47 7.89
C ALA A 97 -3.06 -1.92 9.31
N LEU A 98 -3.60 -3.12 9.47
CA LEU A 98 -3.95 -3.69 10.78
C LEU A 98 -2.70 -3.97 11.63
N GLY A 99 -1.65 -4.51 11.03
CA GLY A 99 -0.37 -4.77 11.69
C GLY A 99 0.30 -3.48 12.15
N SER A 100 0.38 -2.48 11.29
CA SER A 100 0.93 -1.16 11.66
C SER A 100 0.07 -0.45 12.71
N MET A 101 -1.26 -0.55 12.64
CA MET A 101 -2.15 -0.02 13.67
C MET A 101 -1.91 -0.70 15.02
N GLY A 102 -1.87 -2.04 15.05
CA GLY A 102 -1.61 -2.81 16.26
C GLY A 102 -0.27 -2.44 16.90
N PHE A 103 0.77 -2.28 16.09
CA PHE A 103 2.08 -1.80 16.54
C PHE A 103 2.02 -0.36 17.07
N LEU A 104 1.33 0.55 16.39
CA LEU A 104 1.17 1.94 16.85
C LEU A 104 0.43 2.01 18.19
N VAL A 105 -0.66 1.25 18.36
CA VAL A 105 -1.40 1.16 19.62
C VAL A 105 -0.50 0.63 20.74
N PHE A 106 0.25 -0.43 20.46
CA PHE A 106 1.21 -1.00 21.41
C PHE A 106 2.28 0.02 21.82
N ALA A 107 2.87 0.73 20.85
CA ALA A 107 3.90 1.73 21.09
C ALA A 107 3.36 2.95 21.86
N VAL A 108 2.16 3.42 21.53
CA VAL A 108 1.48 4.53 22.22
C VAL A 108 1.25 4.17 23.69
N PHE A 109 0.69 3.01 23.99
CA PHE A 109 0.49 2.60 25.38
C PHE A 109 1.80 2.27 26.11
N GLY A 110 2.83 1.83 25.38
CA GLY A 110 4.18 1.70 25.93
C GLY A 110 4.78 3.05 26.33
N LEU A 111 4.58 4.10 25.52
CA LEU A 111 5.00 5.46 25.86
C LEU A 111 4.23 6.02 27.05
N VAL A 112 2.91 5.80 27.10
CA VAL A 112 2.07 6.15 28.27
C VAL A 112 2.61 5.47 29.53
N TRP A 113 2.97 4.19 29.45
CA TRP A 113 3.55 3.47 30.59
C TRP A 113 4.87 4.11 31.07
N ILE A 114 5.75 4.51 30.14
CA ILE A 114 7.04 5.14 30.48
C ILE A 114 6.84 6.52 31.12
N GLN A 115 5.85 7.29 30.69
CA GLN A 115 5.63 8.67 31.15
C GLN A 115 4.75 8.77 32.40
N ASP A 116 3.60 8.08 32.40
CA ASP A 116 2.56 8.20 33.42
C ASP A 116 2.66 7.09 34.49
N GLY A 117 3.56 6.13 34.29
CA GLY A 117 3.81 5.03 35.20
C GLY A 117 2.87 3.84 35.00
N LEU A 118 2.92 2.88 35.94
CA LEU A 118 2.22 1.60 35.78
C LEU A 118 0.69 1.75 35.76
N TRP A 119 0.13 2.70 36.51
CA TRP A 119 -1.31 2.80 36.75
C TRP A 119 -1.94 3.99 36.04
N VAL A 120 -2.67 3.71 34.98
CA VAL A 120 -3.38 4.73 34.19
C VAL A 120 -4.83 4.80 34.66
N GLY A 121 -5.32 6.01 34.92
CA GLY A 121 -6.72 6.25 35.23
C GLY A 121 -7.56 6.26 33.95
N VAL A 122 -8.56 5.39 33.87
CA VAL A 122 -9.49 5.35 32.74
C VAL A 122 -10.75 6.12 33.10
N ASN A 123 -11.13 7.09 32.26
CA ASN A 123 -12.40 7.82 32.36
C ASN A 123 -13.24 7.60 31.09
N TRP A 124 -14.53 7.94 31.13
CA TRP A 124 -15.44 7.74 29.99
C TRP A 124 -15.00 8.55 28.75
N SER A 125 -14.49 9.77 28.98
CA SER A 125 -13.89 10.63 27.96
C SER A 125 -12.77 9.92 27.18
N SER A 126 -11.83 9.28 27.88
CA SER A 126 -10.71 8.54 27.28
C SER A 126 -11.20 7.31 26.49
N VAL A 127 -12.19 6.58 27.02
CA VAL A 127 -12.76 5.41 26.33
C VAL A 127 -13.44 5.84 25.03
N ALA A 128 -14.26 6.88 25.07
CA ALA A 128 -14.92 7.44 23.89
C ALA A 128 -13.88 7.94 22.88
N THR A 129 -12.83 8.61 23.36
CA THR A 129 -11.74 9.15 22.54
C THR A 129 -10.95 8.05 21.83
N ILE A 130 -10.48 7.06 22.57
CA ILE A 130 -9.71 5.94 22.00
C ILE A 130 -10.57 5.13 21.02
N THR A 131 -11.82 4.86 21.38
CA THR A 131 -12.75 4.10 20.52
C THR A 131 -13.04 4.86 19.24
N GLY A 132 -13.36 6.15 19.34
CA GLY A 132 -13.69 6.98 18.20
C GLY A 132 -12.50 7.21 17.26
N ILE A 133 -11.29 7.43 17.79
CA ILE A 133 -10.06 7.45 17.00
C ILE A 133 -9.84 6.09 16.33
N GLY A 134 -9.96 4.98 17.07
CA GLY A 134 -9.79 3.64 16.53
C GLY A 134 -10.74 3.34 15.37
N VAL A 135 -12.02 3.68 15.52
CA VAL A 135 -13.04 3.56 14.46
C VAL A 135 -12.73 4.47 13.28
N GLY A 136 -12.39 5.74 13.54
CA GLY A 136 -12.09 6.73 12.50
C GLY A 136 -10.89 6.33 11.65
N VAL A 137 -9.79 5.93 12.28
CA VAL A 137 -8.59 5.49 11.56
C VAL A 137 -8.84 4.16 10.84
N SER A 138 -9.56 3.20 11.44
CA SER A 138 -9.93 1.94 10.78
C SER A 138 -10.77 2.17 9.53
N ALA A 139 -11.79 3.05 9.61
CA ALA A 139 -12.60 3.44 8.46
C ALA A 139 -11.75 4.14 7.39
N GLY A 140 -10.81 5.01 7.79
CA GLY A 140 -9.83 5.62 6.90
C GLY A 140 -8.97 4.58 6.16
N CYS A 141 -8.41 3.60 6.88
CA CYS A 141 -7.66 2.50 6.30
C CYS A 141 -8.48 1.71 5.27
N VAL A 142 -9.72 1.36 5.61
CA VAL A 142 -10.63 0.67 4.68
C VAL A 142 -10.96 1.56 3.47
N ALA A 143 -11.12 2.87 3.64
CA ALA A 143 -11.31 3.80 2.54
C ALA A 143 -10.12 3.79 1.57
N PHE A 144 -8.90 3.79 2.09
CA PHE A 144 -7.68 3.69 1.27
C PHE A 144 -7.56 2.35 0.55
N VAL A 145 -7.94 1.23 1.18
CA VAL A 145 -7.98 -0.09 0.54
C VAL A 145 -9.08 -0.14 -0.53
N ALA A 146 -10.27 0.40 -0.25
CA ALA A 146 -11.36 0.51 -1.22
C ALA A 146 -10.95 1.35 -2.44
N ARG A 147 -10.22 2.45 -2.22
CA ARG A 147 -9.63 3.25 -3.29
C ARG A 147 -8.63 2.44 -4.12
N ALA A 148 -7.71 1.72 -3.48
CA ALA A 148 -6.73 0.87 -4.15
C ALA A 148 -7.38 -0.27 -4.95
N ALA A 149 -8.54 -0.75 -4.49
CA ALA A 149 -9.35 -1.73 -5.19
C ALA A 149 -10.23 -1.13 -6.31
N GLY A 150 -10.17 0.18 -6.57
CA GLY A 150 -10.98 0.87 -7.57
C GLY A 150 -12.44 1.12 -7.17
N LEU A 151 -12.81 0.90 -5.91
CA LEU A 151 -14.15 1.12 -5.35
C LEU A 151 -14.32 2.56 -4.85
N PHE A 152 -14.24 3.52 -5.78
CA PHE A 152 -14.21 4.95 -5.44
C PHE A 152 -15.45 5.47 -4.70
N ARG A 153 -16.65 4.92 -4.97
CA ARG A 153 -17.88 5.28 -4.24
C ARG A 153 -17.87 4.74 -2.81
N GLY A 154 -17.38 3.52 -2.61
CA GLY A 154 -17.23 2.91 -1.28
C GLY A 154 -16.27 3.71 -0.40
N MET A 155 -15.15 4.17 -0.98
CA MET A 155 -14.18 5.04 -0.29
C MET A 155 -14.85 6.26 0.37
N TRP A 156 -15.75 6.96 -0.32
CA TRP A 156 -16.40 8.15 0.25
C TRP A 156 -17.31 7.85 1.44
N TRP A 157 -18.00 6.70 1.42
CA TRP A 157 -18.79 6.27 2.57
C TRP A 157 -17.93 5.98 3.79
N PHE A 158 -16.78 5.32 3.59
CA PHE A 158 -15.83 5.09 4.68
C PHE A 158 -15.17 6.37 5.17
N LEU A 159 -14.86 7.32 4.29
CA LEU A 159 -14.35 8.65 4.70
C LEU A 159 -15.39 9.47 5.46
N ALA A 160 -16.65 9.44 5.02
CA ALA A 160 -17.74 10.09 5.74
C ALA A 160 -17.95 9.45 7.11
N GLY A 161 -17.90 8.13 7.20
CA GLY A 161 -17.93 7.39 8.47
C GLY A 161 -16.77 7.75 9.39
N ALA A 162 -15.55 7.89 8.85
CA ALA A 162 -14.38 8.34 9.61
C ALA A 162 -14.56 9.76 10.15
N ALA A 163 -15.01 10.70 9.31
CA ALA A 163 -15.27 12.07 9.71
C ALA A 163 -16.36 12.16 10.79
N LEU A 164 -17.43 11.37 10.64
CA LEU A 164 -18.49 11.27 11.64
C LEU A 164 -17.98 10.70 12.96
N ALA A 165 -17.14 9.66 12.92
CA ALA A 165 -16.53 9.09 14.12
C ALA A 165 -15.67 10.13 14.86
N PHE A 166 -14.84 10.91 14.15
CA PHE A 166 -14.06 11.99 14.75
C PHE A 166 -14.95 13.10 15.33
N ALA A 167 -15.97 13.55 14.61
CA ALA A 167 -16.90 14.56 15.11
C ALA A 167 -17.66 14.08 16.36
N ALA A 168 -18.14 12.83 16.36
CA ALA A 168 -18.77 12.21 17.51
C ALA A 168 -17.79 12.07 18.69
N THR A 169 -16.52 11.81 18.42
CA THR A 169 -15.48 11.72 19.44
C THR A 169 -15.32 13.04 20.18
N VAL A 170 -15.18 14.15 19.45
CA VAL A 170 -15.04 15.50 20.05
C VAL A 170 -16.28 15.83 20.86
N ALA A 171 -17.48 15.60 20.32
CA ALA A 171 -18.73 15.87 21.01
C ALA A 171 -18.92 15.00 22.28
N LEU A 172 -18.50 13.73 22.25
CA LEU A 172 -18.57 12.85 23.42
C LEU A 172 -17.52 13.21 24.46
N ALA A 173 -16.31 13.61 24.05
CA ALA A 173 -15.27 14.06 24.98
C ALA A 173 -15.71 15.29 25.78
N ASP A 174 -16.42 16.23 25.15
CA ASP A 174 -16.91 17.46 25.81
C ASP A 174 -18.11 17.21 26.75
N THR A 175 -18.84 16.10 26.57
CA THR A 175 -20.09 15.82 27.30
C THR A 175 -19.93 14.77 28.39
N LEU A 176 -18.93 13.89 28.28
CA LEU A 176 -18.70 12.82 29.24
C LEU A 176 -17.86 13.30 30.42
N SER A 177 -18.22 12.84 31.62
CA SER A 177 -17.51 13.18 32.84
C SER A 177 -16.07 12.65 32.83
N ASP A 178 -15.13 13.47 33.30
CA ASP A 178 -13.73 13.06 33.58
C ASP A 178 -13.56 12.26 34.87
N GLU A 179 -14.67 11.84 35.50
CA GLU A 179 -14.64 10.97 36.67
C GLU A 179 -13.92 9.66 36.35
N ARG A 180 -12.99 9.29 37.24
CA ARG A 180 -12.17 8.07 37.12
C ARG A 180 -13.05 6.86 37.40
N LEU A 181 -13.22 6.01 36.40
CA LEU A 181 -13.98 4.76 36.53
C LEU A 181 -13.17 3.69 37.25
N PHE A 182 -11.95 3.42 36.76
CA PHE A 182 -11.06 2.42 37.30
C PHE A 182 -9.61 2.69 36.88
N ARG A 183 -8.65 2.08 37.59
CA ARG A 183 -7.23 2.10 37.23
C ARG A 183 -6.85 0.78 36.59
N VAL A 184 -6.16 0.85 35.45
CA VAL A 184 -5.66 -0.32 34.75
C VAL A 184 -4.14 -0.24 34.68
N PRO A 185 -3.43 -1.37 34.82
CA PRO A 185 -2.01 -1.43 34.48
C PRO A 185 -1.81 -1.10 32.99
N ALA A 186 -0.95 -0.14 32.68
CA ALA A 186 -0.63 0.25 31.30
C ALA A 186 -0.25 -0.94 30.38
N PRO A 187 0.46 -2.00 30.84
CA PRO A 187 0.73 -3.17 30.02
C PRO A 187 -0.53 -3.89 29.51
N VAL A 188 -1.65 -3.83 30.23
CA VAL A 188 -2.93 -4.42 29.78
C VAL A 188 -3.48 -3.65 28.59
N LEU A 189 -3.29 -2.33 28.53
CA LEU A 189 -3.69 -1.51 27.39
C LEU A 189 -2.83 -1.80 26.16
N MET A 190 -1.54 -2.10 26.35
CA MET A 190 -0.66 -2.55 25.26
C MET A 190 -1.17 -3.85 24.62
N LEU A 191 -1.75 -4.75 25.41
CA LEU A 191 -2.33 -6.01 24.91
C LEU A 191 -3.53 -5.78 23.99
N VAL A 192 -4.17 -4.60 23.97
CA VAL A 192 -5.26 -4.29 23.03
C VAL A 192 -4.74 -4.21 21.58
N GLY A 193 -3.48 -3.81 21.39
CA GLY A 193 -2.85 -3.75 20.06
C GLY A 193 -2.51 -5.14 19.49
N VAL A 194 -2.32 -6.13 20.37
CA VAL A 194 -1.89 -7.48 19.96
C VAL A 194 -2.95 -8.21 19.13
N PRO A 195 -4.24 -8.26 19.52
CA PRO A 195 -5.30 -8.83 18.68
C PRO A 195 -5.40 -8.17 17.31
N LEU A 196 -5.20 -6.85 17.21
CA LEU A 196 -5.18 -6.13 15.92
C LEU A 196 -4.03 -6.58 15.03
N ALA A 197 -2.82 -6.71 15.60
CA ALA A 197 -1.66 -7.21 14.88
C ALA A 197 -1.81 -8.69 14.50
N VAL A 198 -2.35 -9.52 15.39
CA VAL A 198 -2.59 -10.95 15.13
C VAL A 198 -3.71 -11.16 14.11
N ALA A 199 -4.76 -10.33 14.12
CA ALA A 199 -5.82 -10.36 13.12
C ALA A 199 -5.28 -10.15 11.70
N ALA A 200 -4.23 -9.34 11.53
CA ALA A 200 -3.56 -9.18 10.24
C ALA A 200 -3.02 -10.50 9.67
N PHE A 201 -2.57 -11.43 10.52
CA PHE A 201 -2.03 -12.73 10.12
C PHE A 201 -3.09 -13.84 10.05
N LEU A 202 -4.19 -13.71 10.80
CA LEU A 202 -5.23 -14.74 10.87
C LEU A 202 -6.35 -14.56 9.83
N LEU A 203 -6.48 -13.37 9.23
CA LEU A 203 -7.52 -13.12 8.24
C LEU A 203 -7.17 -13.80 6.91
N PRO A 204 -8.02 -14.71 6.40
CA PRO A 204 -7.79 -15.36 5.11
C PRO A 204 -7.81 -14.31 3.98
N GLU A 205 -6.75 -14.28 3.18
CA GLU A 205 -6.61 -13.34 2.06
C GLU A 205 -7.77 -13.45 1.07
N GLU A 206 -8.31 -14.66 0.86
CA GLU A 206 -9.41 -14.90 -0.08
C GLU A 206 -10.71 -14.23 0.39
N ARG A 207 -10.96 -14.18 1.71
CA ARG A 207 -12.14 -13.51 2.24
C ARG A 207 -12.04 -12.00 2.11
N ILE A 208 -10.87 -11.45 2.42
CA ILE A 208 -10.65 -10.00 2.29
C ILE A 208 -10.70 -9.59 0.82
N ASN A 209 -10.05 -10.33 -0.07
CA ASN A 209 -10.09 -10.04 -1.50
C ASN A 209 -11.53 -10.10 -2.03
N ARG A 210 -12.38 -11.02 -1.54
CA ARG A 210 -13.81 -11.05 -1.90
C ARG A 210 -14.58 -9.79 -1.48
N TRP A 211 -14.20 -9.12 -0.39
CA TRP A 211 -14.85 -7.86 0.02
C TRP A 211 -14.51 -6.69 -0.92
N PHE A 212 -13.33 -6.73 -1.55
CA PHE A 212 -12.82 -5.65 -2.39
C PHE A 212 -12.88 -5.95 -3.90
N THR A 213 -13.16 -7.19 -4.27
CA THR A 213 -13.43 -7.62 -5.65
C THR A 213 -14.93 -7.72 -5.88
N PRO A 214 -15.51 -6.92 -6.79
CA PRO A 214 -16.93 -7.00 -7.11
C PRO A 214 -17.31 -8.41 -7.55
N ALA A 215 -18.44 -8.93 -7.05
CA ALA A 215 -18.97 -10.21 -7.51
C ALA A 215 -19.25 -10.14 -9.03
N ARG A 216 -18.59 -11.00 -9.81
CA ARG A 216 -18.83 -11.10 -11.26
C ARG A 216 -20.17 -11.82 -11.46
N PRO A 217 -21.16 -11.20 -12.13
CA PRO A 217 -22.41 -11.88 -12.44
C PRO A 217 -22.13 -13.13 -13.30
N ALA A 218 -22.92 -14.19 -13.14
CA ALA A 218 -22.77 -15.43 -13.92
C ALA A 218 -22.87 -15.20 -15.45
N GLY A 219 -23.42 -14.06 -15.89
CA GLY A 219 -23.50 -13.64 -17.29
C GLY A 219 -22.45 -12.60 -17.73
N GLY A 220 -21.36 -12.41 -16.98
CA GLY A 220 -20.33 -11.40 -17.27
C GLY A 220 -20.75 -9.97 -16.93
N LEU A 221 -19.83 -9.03 -17.03
CA LEU A 221 -20.11 -7.60 -16.74
C LEU A 221 -20.85 -6.97 -17.92
N SER A 222 -21.87 -6.13 -17.66
CA SER A 222 -22.42 -5.29 -18.73
C SER A 222 -21.38 -4.24 -19.15
N ASP A 223 -21.48 -3.71 -20.37
CA ASP A 223 -20.49 -2.76 -20.89
C ASP A 223 -20.36 -1.52 -19.99
N GLU A 224 -21.48 -1.02 -19.48
CA GLU A 224 -21.49 0.11 -18.55
C GLU A 224 -20.89 -0.24 -17.17
N GLN A 225 -21.07 -1.48 -16.68
CA GLN A 225 -20.40 -1.94 -15.46
C GLN A 225 -18.89 -2.10 -15.68
N TRP A 226 -18.48 -2.58 -16.85
CA TRP A 226 -17.09 -2.72 -17.26
C TRP A 226 -16.41 -1.35 -17.35
N LEU A 227 -17.03 -0.37 -18.02
CA LEU A 227 -16.51 1.01 -18.15
C LEU A 227 -16.41 1.72 -16.79
N ARG A 228 -17.40 1.54 -15.90
CA ARG A 228 -17.34 2.07 -14.52
C ARG A 228 -16.21 1.45 -13.71
N ARG A 229 -15.97 0.15 -13.90
CA ARG A 229 -14.86 -0.56 -13.25
C ARG A 229 -13.53 -0.07 -13.78
N LEU A 230 -13.40 0.18 -15.09
CA LEU A 230 -12.22 0.77 -15.69
C LEU A 230 -11.91 2.16 -15.11
N ASP A 231 -12.88 3.09 -15.07
CA ASP A 231 -12.68 4.43 -14.45
C ASP A 231 -12.20 4.31 -13.00
N GLY A 232 -12.82 3.40 -12.24
CA GLY A 232 -12.46 3.13 -10.84
C GLY A 232 -11.03 2.63 -10.68
N LEU A 233 -10.60 1.67 -11.50
CA LEU A 233 -9.26 1.10 -11.48
C LEU A 233 -8.20 2.12 -11.91
N LEU A 234 -8.44 2.86 -13.00
CA LEU A 234 -7.50 3.87 -13.50
C LEU A 234 -7.27 4.98 -12.47
N ARG A 235 -8.33 5.48 -11.82
CA ARG A 235 -8.24 6.57 -10.83
C ARG A 235 -7.79 6.10 -9.45
N GLY A 236 -8.19 4.89 -9.07
CA GLY A 236 -7.93 4.28 -7.78
C GLY A 236 -6.57 3.60 -7.74
N ARG A 237 -6.51 2.38 -8.27
CA ARG A 237 -5.34 1.48 -8.31
C ARG A 237 -4.17 2.09 -9.07
N HIS A 238 -4.41 2.64 -10.25
CA HIS A 238 -3.33 3.14 -11.12
C HIS A 238 -3.04 4.64 -10.97
N GLY A 239 -3.84 5.36 -10.17
CA GLY A 239 -3.53 6.73 -9.80
C GLY A 239 -3.62 7.78 -10.91
N MET A 240 -4.29 7.51 -12.02
CA MET A 240 -4.48 8.45 -13.12
C MET A 240 -5.32 9.66 -12.73
N LYS A 241 -5.09 10.79 -13.41
CA LYS A 241 -5.93 11.97 -13.26
C LYS A 241 -7.33 11.70 -13.80
N THR A 242 -8.34 12.31 -13.20
CA THR A 242 -9.75 12.14 -13.61
C THR A 242 -9.96 12.46 -15.09
N ALA A 243 -9.34 13.51 -15.63
CA ALA A 243 -9.48 13.87 -17.04
C ALA A 243 -8.87 12.82 -17.98
N GLU A 244 -7.72 12.27 -17.62
CA GLU A 244 -7.00 11.24 -18.38
C GLU A 244 -7.77 9.92 -18.36
N ALA A 245 -8.24 9.49 -17.19
CA ALA A 245 -9.07 8.30 -17.04
C ALA A 245 -10.38 8.41 -17.84
N ARG A 246 -11.05 9.57 -17.78
CA ARG A 246 -12.27 9.82 -18.57
C ARG A 246 -12.02 9.82 -20.06
N ALA A 247 -10.90 10.37 -20.52
CA ALA A 247 -10.55 10.37 -21.94
C ALA A 247 -10.43 8.94 -22.47
N HIS A 248 -9.74 8.04 -21.75
CA HIS A 248 -9.64 6.64 -22.17
C HIS A 248 -10.95 5.87 -22.05
N VAL A 249 -11.76 6.13 -21.03
CA VAL A 249 -13.10 5.52 -20.92
C VAL A 249 -13.99 5.96 -22.07
N GLU A 250 -13.90 7.23 -22.50
CA GLU A 250 -14.64 7.75 -23.64
C GLU A 250 -14.14 7.19 -24.96
N GLU A 251 -12.83 7.04 -25.13
CA GLU A 251 -12.24 6.36 -26.29
C GLU A 251 -12.75 4.91 -26.39
N VAL A 252 -12.76 4.16 -25.30
CA VAL A 252 -13.31 2.79 -25.29
C VAL A 252 -14.81 2.79 -25.57
N ARG A 253 -15.56 3.75 -25.03
CA ARG A 253 -16.99 3.89 -25.32
C ARG A 253 -17.25 4.15 -26.80
N GLN A 254 -16.44 4.99 -27.45
CA GLN A 254 -16.54 5.26 -28.88
C GLN A 254 -16.22 4.01 -29.72
N HIS A 255 -15.21 3.23 -29.34
CA HIS A 255 -14.90 1.96 -30.00
C HIS A 255 -16.03 0.94 -29.85
N LEU A 256 -16.67 0.86 -28.68
CA LEU A 256 -17.83 0.00 -28.46
C LEU A 256 -19.06 0.46 -29.25
N ALA A 257 -19.28 1.77 -29.36
CA ALA A 257 -20.38 2.31 -30.15
C ALA A 257 -20.20 2.08 -31.66
N ALA A 258 -18.95 1.99 -32.14
CA ALA A 258 -18.62 1.67 -33.52
C ALA A 258 -18.60 0.15 -33.80
N ALA A 259 -18.56 -0.69 -32.77
CA ALA A 259 -18.56 -2.14 -32.90
C ALA A 259 -19.99 -2.68 -33.15
N PRO A 260 -20.12 -3.87 -33.77
CA PRO A 260 -21.40 -4.57 -33.86
C PRO A 260 -22.02 -4.77 -32.47
N ALA A 261 -23.33 -4.53 -32.32
CA ALA A 261 -24.08 -4.64 -31.06
C ALA A 261 -24.02 -6.03 -30.37
N THR A 262 -23.46 -7.04 -31.04
CA THR A 262 -23.23 -8.38 -30.50
C THR A 262 -21.93 -8.52 -29.71
N ILE A 263 -20.98 -7.59 -29.87
CA ILE A 263 -19.66 -7.64 -29.21
C ILE A 263 -19.72 -6.88 -27.90
N ARG A 264 -19.61 -7.61 -26.79
CA ARG A 264 -19.51 -7.03 -25.44
C ARG A 264 -18.10 -6.54 -25.15
N ALA A 265 -17.95 -5.57 -24.25
CA ALA A 265 -16.66 -4.99 -23.86
C ALA A 265 -15.64 -6.04 -23.40
N GLU A 266 -16.10 -7.02 -22.62
CA GLU A 266 -15.28 -8.14 -22.14
C GLU A 266 -14.74 -9.03 -23.28
N HIS A 267 -15.46 -9.13 -24.40
CA HIS A 267 -15.02 -9.92 -25.56
C HIS A 267 -14.08 -9.13 -26.48
N ALA A 268 -14.27 -7.80 -26.59
CA ALA A 268 -13.42 -6.94 -27.41
C ALA A 268 -12.08 -6.61 -26.74
N PHE A 269 -12.08 -6.35 -25.43
CA PHE A 269 -10.93 -5.81 -24.70
C PHE A 269 -10.38 -6.77 -23.63
N GLY A 270 -11.05 -7.90 -23.40
CA GLY A 270 -10.65 -8.88 -22.39
C GLY A 270 -11.01 -8.46 -20.96
N ASP A 271 -10.25 -8.97 -19.99
CA ASP A 271 -10.46 -8.65 -18.58
C ASP A 271 -10.14 -7.18 -18.30
N VAL A 272 -11.05 -6.50 -17.61
CA VAL A 272 -10.93 -5.08 -17.26
C VAL A 272 -9.69 -4.77 -16.43
N GLU A 273 -9.24 -5.70 -15.58
CA GLU A 273 -8.07 -5.47 -14.72
C GLU A 273 -6.77 -5.53 -15.55
N ILE A 274 -6.68 -6.47 -16.50
CA ILE A 274 -5.54 -6.59 -17.41
C ILE A 274 -5.53 -5.41 -18.38
N TYR A 275 -6.69 -5.01 -18.91
CA TYR A 275 -6.79 -3.85 -19.79
C TYR A 275 -6.38 -2.56 -19.08
N ALA A 276 -6.84 -2.36 -17.83
CA ALA A 276 -6.45 -1.20 -17.01
C ALA A 276 -4.95 -1.19 -16.72
N LEU A 277 -4.34 -2.35 -16.43
CA LEU A 277 -2.90 -2.49 -16.25
C LEU A 277 -2.16 -2.03 -17.50
N ARG A 278 -2.46 -2.62 -18.66
CA ARG A 278 -1.80 -2.30 -19.95
C ARG A 278 -1.92 -0.83 -20.31
N LEU A 279 -3.08 -0.23 -20.08
CA LEU A 279 -3.30 1.20 -20.31
C LEU A 279 -2.53 2.09 -19.33
N SER A 280 -2.31 1.59 -18.11
CA SER A 280 -1.52 2.28 -17.09
C SER A 280 -0.01 2.12 -17.27
N GLU A 281 0.44 1.13 -18.04
CA GLU A 281 1.84 0.91 -18.36
C GLU A 281 2.31 1.99 -19.35
N GLY A 282 3.42 2.65 -19.02
CA GLY A 282 3.96 3.73 -19.83
C GLY A 282 4.98 4.58 -19.06
N PRO A 283 5.68 5.50 -19.77
CA PRO A 283 6.81 6.25 -19.21
C PRO A 283 6.42 7.14 -18.02
N ARG A 284 5.13 7.44 -17.86
CA ARG A 284 4.59 8.26 -16.76
C ARG A 284 4.17 7.46 -15.53
N ARG A 285 4.18 6.12 -15.57
CA ARG A 285 3.76 5.26 -14.43
C ARG A 285 4.57 5.59 -13.17
N GLN A 286 5.90 5.56 -13.28
CA GLN A 286 6.77 5.86 -12.14
C GLN A 286 6.55 7.28 -11.61
N GLN A 287 6.36 8.25 -12.49
CA GLN A 287 6.09 9.64 -12.10
C GLN A 287 4.78 9.77 -11.31
N ARG A 288 3.73 9.03 -11.69
CA ARG A 288 2.45 9.00 -10.95
C ARG A 288 2.63 8.43 -9.54
N ILE A 289 3.37 7.32 -9.41
CA ILE A 289 3.66 6.67 -8.13
C ILE A 289 4.45 7.61 -7.21
N THR A 290 5.57 8.17 -7.68
CA THR A 290 6.39 9.14 -6.93
C THR A 290 5.56 10.35 -6.49
N ARG A 291 4.65 10.83 -7.34
CA ARG A 291 3.79 11.98 -7.01
C ARG A 291 2.78 11.68 -5.91
N GLN A 292 2.23 10.46 -5.87
CA GLN A 292 1.37 10.04 -4.78
C GLN A 292 2.14 9.87 -3.46
N LYS A 293 3.35 9.29 -3.50
CA LYS A 293 4.24 9.20 -2.33
C LYS A 293 4.58 10.60 -1.79
N PHE A 294 4.92 11.53 -2.68
CA PHE A 294 5.18 12.93 -2.34
C PHE A 294 3.98 13.60 -1.63
N TYR A 295 2.77 13.53 -2.20
CA TYR A 295 1.62 14.16 -1.56
C TYR A 295 1.24 13.52 -0.22
N GLY A 296 1.39 12.20 -0.10
CA GLY A 296 1.20 11.50 1.18
C GLY A 296 2.20 11.95 2.24
N ALA A 297 3.48 12.04 1.88
CA ALA A 297 4.53 12.51 2.78
C ALA A 297 4.33 13.98 3.16
N LEU A 298 3.97 14.85 2.20
CA LEU A 298 3.68 16.26 2.44
C LEU A 298 2.48 16.45 3.38
N ALA A 299 1.38 15.73 3.14
CA ALA A 299 0.20 15.80 4.02
C ALA A 299 0.54 15.34 5.45
N SER A 300 1.34 14.27 5.57
CA SER A 300 1.81 13.78 6.87
C SER A 300 2.71 14.81 7.57
N ALA A 301 3.61 15.45 6.82
CA ALA A 301 4.49 16.50 7.36
C ALA A 301 3.68 17.71 7.85
N VAL A 302 2.65 18.15 7.11
CA VAL A 302 1.76 19.22 7.56
C VAL A 302 1.02 18.81 8.83
N PHE A 303 0.46 17.60 8.86
CA PHE A 303 -0.28 17.09 10.02
C PHE A 303 0.58 17.03 11.29
N PHE A 304 1.75 16.37 11.22
CA PHE A 304 2.66 16.31 12.36
C PHE A 304 3.28 17.66 12.71
N GLY A 305 3.45 18.55 11.74
CA GLY A 305 3.89 19.93 11.97
C GLY A 305 2.88 20.71 12.81
N VAL A 306 1.59 20.61 12.49
CA VAL A 306 0.52 21.24 13.28
C VAL A 306 0.49 20.69 14.70
N LEU A 307 0.54 19.36 14.88
CA LEU A 307 0.57 18.74 16.21
C LEU A 307 1.81 19.15 17.02
N THR A 308 2.96 19.29 16.36
CA THR A 308 4.20 19.75 17.01
C THR A 308 4.05 21.19 17.48
N VAL A 309 3.52 22.08 16.64
CA VAL A 309 3.33 23.49 16.99
C VAL A 309 2.32 23.64 18.14
N ASP A 310 1.21 22.91 18.08
CA ASP A 310 0.18 22.91 19.13
C ASP A 310 0.78 22.57 20.51
N LYS A 311 1.54 21.46 20.58
CA LYS A 311 2.23 21.04 21.82
C LYS A 311 3.37 21.96 22.26
N LEU A 312 4.00 22.68 21.32
CA LEU A 312 5.06 23.65 21.65
C LEU A 312 4.48 24.99 22.14
N ILE A 313 3.24 25.33 21.79
CA ILE A 313 2.60 26.55 22.27
C ILE A 313 2.26 26.41 23.76
N ASP A 314 1.79 25.24 24.20
CA ASP A 314 1.45 24.97 25.60
C ASP A 314 2.71 24.84 26.49
N PRO A 315 2.95 25.77 27.44
CA PRO A 315 4.12 25.74 28.31
C PRO A 315 4.22 24.50 29.20
N GLN A 316 3.09 23.86 29.54
CA GLN A 316 3.08 22.67 30.39
C GLN A 316 3.47 21.39 29.64
N GLU A 317 3.23 21.36 28.32
CA GLU A 317 3.46 20.19 27.49
C GLU A 317 4.80 20.23 26.72
N ARG A 318 5.51 21.37 26.70
CA ARG A 318 6.83 21.53 26.04
C ARG A 318 7.88 20.51 26.44
N ALA A 319 7.87 20.07 27.71
CA ALA A 319 8.82 19.08 28.23
C ALA A 319 8.31 17.64 28.12
N SER A 320 7.13 17.43 27.54
CA SER A 320 6.55 16.10 27.38
C SER A 320 7.34 15.29 26.34
N GLY A 321 7.56 14.00 26.61
CA GLY A 321 8.16 13.09 25.64
C GLY A 321 7.36 12.98 24.34
N TRP A 322 6.08 13.34 24.34
CA TRP A 322 5.24 13.41 23.14
C TRP A 322 5.74 14.44 22.11
N VAL A 323 6.33 15.55 22.56
CA VAL A 323 6.91 16.56 21.67
C VAL A 323 8.05 15.95 20.84
N ALA A 324 8.92 15.15 21.47
CA ALA A 324 10.01 14.47 20.78
C ALA A 324 9.48 13.49 19.72
N CYS A 325 8.40 12.77 20.01
CA CYS A 325 7.75 11.87 19.06
C CYS A 325 7.18 12.63 17.85
N TYR A 326 6.48 13.75 18.07
CA TYR A 326 5.92 14.56 16.97
C TYR A 326 7.01 15.24 16.13
N VAL A 327 8.06 15.77 16.76
CA VAL A 327 9.22 16.34 16.07
C VAL A 327 9.91 15.28 15.21
N GLY A 328 10.11 14.07 15.75
CA GLY A 328 10.67 12.94 15.01
C GLY A 328 9.80 12.55 13.81
N ALA A 329 8.48 12.39 14.03
CA ALA A 329 7.53 12.06 12.98
C ALA A 329 7.46 13.14 11.88
N PHE A 330 7.47 14.42 12.27
CA PHE A 330 7.57 15.56 11.36
C PHE A 330 8.86 15.51 10.55
N GLY A 331 10.01 15.31 11.18
CA GLY A 331 11.30 15.21 10.52
C GLY A 331 11.34 14.08 9.48
N CYS A 332 10.86 12.89 9.84
CA CYS A 332 10.76 11.76 8.92
C CYS A 332 9.83 12.06 7.73
N ALA A 333 8.65 12.65 7.99
CA ALA A 333 7.69 12.97 6.94
C ALA A 333 8.20 14.09 6.00
N ALA A 334 8.83 15.13 6.55
CA ALA A 334 9.45 16.21 5.79
C ALA A 334 10.62 15.71 4.95
N TRP A 335 11.46 14.83 5.50
CA TRP A 335 12.53 14.18 4.76
C TRP A 335 11.99 13.33 3.60
N GLY A 336 10.95 12.53 3.85
CA GLY A 336 10.28 11.75 2.80
C GLY A 336 9.69 12.63 1.69
N ALA A 337 9.04 13.73 2.06
CA ALA A 337 8.53 14.69 1.08
C ALA A 337 9.66 15.30 0.25
N PHE A 338 10.78 15.64 0.87
CA PHE A 338 11.95 16.18 0.18
C PHE A 338 12.61 15.16 -0.77
N SER A 339 12.78 13.91 -0.34
CA SER A 339 13.37 12.85 -1.17
C SER A 339 12.51 12.56 -2.40
N GLU A 340 11.19 12.45 -2.23
CA GLU A 340 10.25 12.22 -3.33
C GLU A 340 10.17 13.42 -4.28
N TRP A 341 10.23 14.65 -3.76
CA TRP A 341 10.31 15.85 -4.58
C TRP A 341 11.57 15.88 -5.45
N ARG A 342 12.72 15.50 -4.88
CA ARG A 342 13.98 15.41 -5.63
C ARG A 342 13.89 14.36 -6.74
N THR A 343 13.27 13.21 -6.47
CA THR A 343 13.04 12.15 -7.45
C THR A 343 12.11 12.63 -8.58
N LEU A 344 11.01 13.32 -8.24
CA LEU A 344 10.11 13.91 -9.23
C LEU A 344 10.82 14.92 -10.15
N ARG A 345 11.71 15.75 -9.60
CA ARG A 345 12.50 16.69 -10.41
C ARG A 345 13.39 15.97 -11.42
N LYS A 346 14.11 14.92 -11.00
CA LYS A 346 14.95 14.11 -11.88
C LYS A 346 14.14 13.43 -12.99
N GLN A 347 13.00 12.83 -12.64
CA GLN A 347 12.11 12.18 -13.60
C GLN A 347 11.53 13.17 -14.61
N ARG A 348 11.19 14.39 -14.17
CA ARG A 348 10.69 15.44 -15.06
C ARG A 348 11.76 15.91 -16.04
N ALA A 349 13.01 16.07 -15.60
CA ALA A 349 14.12 16.42 -16.47
C ALA A 349 14.37 15.35 -17.54
N ALA A 350 14.41 14.07 -17.15
CA ALA A 350 14.61 12.96 -18.08
C ALA A 350 13.50 12.86 -19.15
N LEU A 351 12.24 13.16 -18.79
CA LEU A 351 11.13 13.18 -19.74
C LEU A 351 11.19 14.37 -20.71
N THR A 352 11.72 15.52 -20.26
CA THR A 352 11.94 16.68 -21.14
C THR A 352 13.08 16.39 -22.13
N ASP A 353 14.18 15.79 -21.68
CA ASP A 353 15.32 15.42 -22.54
C ASP A 353 14.93 14.40 -23.63
N LEU A 354 14.02 13.48 -23.32
CA LEU A 354 13.44 12.54 -24.30
C LEU A 354 12.49 13.20 -25.30
N ALA A 355 11.84 14.30 -24.91
CA ALA A 355 10.91 15.02 -25.76
C ALA A 355 11.60 16.06 -26.65
N ASP A 356 12.75 16.59 -26.22
CA ASP A 356 13.54 17.58 -26.95
C ASP A 356 15.05 17.40 -26.69
N PRO A 357 15.74 16.53 -27.46
CA PRO A 357 17.17 16.25 -27.25
C PRO A 357 18.08 17.45 -27.58
N ALA A 358 17.54 18.54 -28.13
CA ALA A 358 18.27 19.77 -28.47
C ALA A 358 18.12 20.88 -27.41
N ALA A 359 17.31 20.68 -26.36
CA ALA A 359 17.14 21.68 -25.31
C ALA A 359 18.42 21.86 -24.45
N PRO A 360 18.84 23.10 -24.14
CA PRO A 360 20.01 23.34 -23.31
C PRO A 360 19.79 22.80 -21.89
N LYS A 361 20.76 22.02 -21.40
CA LYS A 361 20.73 21.46 -20.04
C LYS A 361 20.83 22.59 -19.00
N PRO A 362 20.04 22.56 -17.92
CA PRO A 362 20.09 23.56 -16.85
C PRO A 362 21.34 23.47 -15.98
#